data_AF-A0A535HWN7-F1
#
_entry.id   AF-A0A535HWN7-F1
#
_cell.length_a   1.000
_cell.length_b   1.000
_cell.length_c   1.000
_cell.angle_alpha   90.00
_cell.angle_beta   90.00
_cell.angle_gamma   90.00
#
_symmetry.space_group_name_H-M   'P 1'
#
loop_
_entity.id
_entity.type
_entity.pdbx_description
1 polymer ?
#
loop_
_entity_poly.entity_id
_entity_poly.type
_entity_poly.pdbx_seq_one_letter_code
_entity_poly.pdbx_strand_id
1 'polypeptide(L)'
;MDLLELLRSQAKRYRCPVCGKSMADCGITILAQQGNRALVRVTCTSCNDENLLQIVFQTEGEAGAKAARRPAGVDEGVPEAPEPISADELLDLHLMLDGHEGGFRELLRRA
;
A
#
# COMPACT_ATOMS: atom_id res chain seq x y z
N MET A 1 -22.58 -12.51 6.99
CA MET A 1 -21.78 -11.30 6.69
C MET A 1 -20.62 -11.75 5.83
N ASP A 2 -20.53 -11.29 4.59
CA ASP A 2 -19.40 -11.61 3.71
C ASP A 2 -18.16 -10.82 4.16
N LEU A 3 -16.99 -11.46 4.14
CA LEU A 3 -15.73 -10.86 4.56
C LEU A 3 -15.42 -9.58 3.77
N LEU A 4 -15.76 -9.56 2.49
CA LEU A 4 -15.58 -8.40 1.61
C LEU A 4 -16.40 -7.19 2.05
N GLU A 5 -17.62 -7.39 2.55
CA GLU A 5 -18.46 -6.30 3.04
C GLU A 5 -17.94 -5.72 4.35
N LEU A 6 -17.41 -6.57 5.24
CA LEU A 6 -16.76 -6.11 6.47
C LEU A 6 -15.53 -5.27 6.12
N LEU A 7 -14.67 -5.75 5.21
CA LEU A 7 -13.47 -5.02 4.79
C LEU A 7 -13.82 -3.68 4.13
N ARG A 8 -14.85 -3.63 3.28
CA ARG A 8 -15.36 -2.38 2.70
C ARG A 8 -15.86 -1.41 3.77
N SER A 9 -16.60 -1.89 4.77
CA SER A 9 -17.08 -1.03 5.86
C SER A 9 -15.94 -0.42 6.68
N GLN A 10 -14.85 -1.16 6.87
CA GLN A 10 -13.65 -0.67 7.54
C GLN A 10 -12.89 0.32 6.67
N ALA A 11 -12.73 0.03 5.38
CA ALA A 11 -12.01 0.86 4.41
C ALA A 11 -12.55 2.30 4.30
N LYS A 12 -13.86 2.52 4.51
CA LYS A 12 -14.48 3.87 4.54
C LYS A 12 -13.87 4.81 5.59
N ARG A 13 -13.28 4.27 6.66
CA ARG A 13 -12.62 5.06 7.71
C ARG A 13 -11.17 5.40 7.39
N TYR A 14 -10.60 4.80 6.35
CA TYR A 14 -9.21 5.00 5.96
C TYR A 14 -9.10 5.97 4.79
N ARG A 15 -7.97 6.69 4.76
CA ARG A 15 -7.57 7.55 3.65
C ARG A 15 -6.36 6.92 2.96
N CYS A 16 -6.28 7.10 1.65
CA CYS A 16 -5.14 6.64 0.88
C CYS A 16 -3.87 7.34 1.39
N PRO A 17 -2.79 6.60 1.70
CA PRO A 17 -1.56 7.19 2.21
C PRO A 17 -0.87 8.08 1.17
N VAL A 18 -1.03 7.79 -0.12
CA VAL A 18 -0.37 8.53 -1.21
C VAL A 18 -1.10 9.83 -1.55
N CYS A 19 -2.42 9.80 -1.75
CA CYS A 19 -3.18 10.96 -2.23
C CYS A 19 -4.12 11.60 -1.19
N GLY A 20 -4.22 11.02 0.02
CA GLY A 20 -5.07 11.51 1.10
C GLY A 20 -6.59 11.39 0.87
N LYS A 21 -7.03 10.90 -0.29
CA LYS A 21 -8.45 10.72 -0.60
C LYS A 21 -9.05 9.52 0.15
N SER A 22 -10.36 9.56 0.36
CA SER A 22 -11.10 8.50 1.04
C SER A 22 -10.98 7.16 0.31
N MET A 23 -10.78 6.07 1.05
CA MET A 23 -10.77 4.70 0.52
C MET A 23 -12.17 4.05 0.54
N ALA A 24 -13.24 4.85 0.62
CA ALA A 24 -14.60 4.32 0.63
C ALA A 24 -14.94 3.45 -0.59
N ASP A 25 -14.38 3.77 -1.75
CA ASP A 25 -14.59 3.07 -3.02
C ASP A 25 -13.31 2.38 -3.52
N CYS A 26 -12.43 1.93 -2.63
CA CYS A 26 -11.20 1.24 -3.03
C CYS A 26 -11.50 -0.14 -3.63
N GLY A 27 -10.67 -0.54 -4.61
CA GLY A 27 -10.71 -1.89 -5.15
C GLY A 27 -10.10 -2.87 -4.14
N ILE A 28 -10.86 -3.86 -3.69
CA ILE A 28 -10.40 -4.86 -2.72
C ILE A 28 -10.43 -6.23 -3.41
N THR A 29 -9.26 -6.88 -3.50
CA THR A 29 -9.11 -8.22 -4.08
C THR A 29 -8.44 -9.14 -3.07
N ILE A 30 -9.08 -10.27 -2.74
CA ILE A 30 -8.48 -11.29 -1.88
C ILE A 30 -7.56 -12.15 -2.75
N LEU A 31 -6.27 -12.19 -2.42
CA LEU A 31 -5.27 -12.96 -3.16
C LEU A 31 -5.13 -14.38 -2.62
N ALA A 32 -5.21 -14.53 -1.29
CA ALA A 32 -5.09 -15.82 -0.63
C ALA A 32 -5.81 -15.77 0.73
N GLN A 33 -6.36 -16.91 1.14
CA GLN A 33 -6.91 -17.08 2.48
C GLN A 33 -6.40 -18.40 3.05
N GLN A 34 -5.76 -18.35 4.22
CA GLN A 34 -5.21 -19.50 4.93
C GLN A 34 -5.61 -19.42 6.41
N GLY A 35 -6.57 -20.27 6.80
CA GLY A 35 -7.09 -20.31 8.17
C GLY A 35 -7.62 -18.95 8.60
N ASN A 36 -7.00 -18.37 9.63
CA ASN A 36 -7.35 -17.05 10.16
C ASN A 36 -6.59 -15.89 9.51
N ARG A 37 -5.88 -16.12 8.40
CA ARG A 37 -5.13 -15.09 7.68
C ARG A 37 -5.69 -14.90 6.27
N ALA A 38 -5.88 -13.65 5.86
CA ALA A 38 -6.20 -13.29 4.48
C ALA A 38 -5.16 -12.31 3.95
N LEU A 39 -4.67 -12.57 2.74
CA LEU A 39 -3.85 -11.64 1.99
C LEU A 39 -4.75 -10.87 1.03
N VAL A 40 -4.78 -9.56 1.17
CA VAL A 40 -5.72 -8.69 0.48
C VAL A 40 -4.95 -7.60 -0.23
N ARG A 41 -5.20 -7.45 -1.53
CA ARG A 41 -4.76 -6.30 -2.32
C ARG A 41 -5.82 -5.22 -2.24
N VAL A 42 -5.39 -4.01 -1.91
CA VAL A 42 -6.23 -2.82 -1.88
C VAL A 42 -5.68 -1.80 -2.86
N THR A 43 -6.51 -1.35 -3.78
CA THR A 43 -6.15 -0.41 -4.84
C THR A 43 -6.93 0.89 -4.65
N CYS A 44 -6.23 2.01 -4.57
CA CYS A 44 -6.86 3.32 -4.54
C CYS A 44 -7.41 3.68 -5.93
N THR A 45 -8.70 4.00 -6.02
CA THR A 45 -9.33 4.40 -7.29
C THR A 45 -8.91 5.79 -7.78
N SER A 46 -8.26 6.59 -6.94
CA SER A 46 -7.90 7.97 -7.28
C SER A 46 -6.47 8.16 -7.78
N CYS A 47 -5.51 7.41 -7.25
CA CYS A 47 -4.09 7.47 -7.67
C CYS A 47 -3.57 6.13 -8.21
N ASN A 48 -4.42 5.11 -8.24
CA ASN A 48 -4.08 3.74 -8.67
C ASN A 48 -2.93 3.10 -7.87
N ASP A 49 -2.68 3.60 -6.67
CA ASP A 49 -1.72 3.00 -5.74
C ASP A 49 -2.25 1.63 -5.27
N GLU A 50 -1.38 0.63 -5.32
CA GLU A 50 -1.68 -0.75 -4.94
C GLU A 50 -0.95 -1.11 -3.67
N ASN A 51 -1.69 -1.56 -2.65
CA ASN A 51 -1.13 -1.94 -1.37
C ASN A 51 -1.57 -3.35 -0.99
N LEU A 52 -0.69 -4.08 -0.30
CA LEU A 52 -0.86 -5.51 -0.01
C LEU A 52 -0.94 -5.71 1.50
N LEU A 53 -2.13 -6.00 2.00
CA LEU A 53 -2.41 -6.12 3.42
C LEU A 53 -2.57 -7.58 3.83
N GLN A 54 -1.90 -7.98 4.91
CA GLN A 54 -2.15 -9.25 5.58
C GLN A 54 -3.07 -9.04 6.78
N ILE A 55 -4.28 -9.59 6.72
CA ILE A 55 -5.31 -9.46 7.74
C ILE A 55 -5.37 -10.75 8.55
N VAL A 56 -5.32 -10.64 9.88
CA VAL A 56 -5.45 -11.78 10.80
C VAL A 56 -6.75 -11.67 11.59
N PHE A 57 -7.64 -12.64 11.46
CA PHE A 57 -8.87 -12.75 12.22
C PHE A 57 -8.58 -13.39 13.58
N GLN A 58 -9.01 -12.75 14.67
CA GLN A 58 -9.05 -13.40 15.98
C GLN A 58 -10.49 -13.82 16.26
N THR A 59 -10.76 -15.12 16.20
CA THR A 59 -12.06 -15.69 16.61
C THR A 59 -12.02 -16.05 18.08
N GLU A 60 -13.11 -15.79 18.81
CA GLU A 60 -13.24 -15.85 20.27
C GLU A 60 -12.95 -17.23 20.92
N GLY A 61 -12.66 -18.27 20.14
CA GLY A 61 -12.30 -19.61 20.62
C GLY A 61 -10.85 -19.81 21.11
N GLU A 62 -9.96 -18.84 20.93
CA GLU A 62 -8.57 -18.87 21.43
C GLU A 62 -8.30 -17.80 22.50
N ALA A 63 -9.35 -17.30 23.17
CA ALA A 63 -9.25 -16.29 24.22
C ALA A 63 -8.58 -16.78 25.53
N GLY A 64 -8.13 -18.04 25.59
CA GLY A 64 -7.65 -18.66 26.84
C GLY A 64 -6.14 -18.62 27.12
N ALA A 65 -5.26 -18.31 26.16
CA ALA A 65 -3.82 -18.55 26.37
C ALA A 65 -2.83 -17.47 25.92
N LYS A 66 -3.26 -16.36 25.31
CA LYS A 66 -2.32 -15.30 24.87
C LYS A 66 -2.82 -13.88 25.12
N ALA A 67 -3.40 -13.65 26.30
CA ALA A 67 -3.56 -12.29 26.83
C ALA A 67 -2.18 -11.75 27.27
N ALA A 68 -1.43 -11.13 26.34
CA ALA A 68 -0.41 -10.08 26.61
C ALA A 68 0.43 -9.70 25.37
N ARG A 69 -0.08 -9.80 24.14
CA ARG A 69 0.45 -8.99 23.05
C ARG A 69 -0.69 -8.23 22.42
N ARG A 70 -0.95 -7.05 23.01
CA ARG A 70 -1.46 -5.91 22.24
C ARG A 70 -0.62 -5.93 20.95
N PRO A 71 -1.17 -6.10 19.74
CA PRO A 71 -0.41 -5.68 18.59
C PRO A 71 -0.10 -4.21 18.91
N ALA A 72 1.17 -3.91 19.17
CA ALA A 72 1.65 -2.55 19.03
C ALA A 72 1.05 -2.09 17.71
N GLY A 73 0.35 -0.96 17.71
CA GLY A 73 -0.18 -0.40 16.48
C GLY A 73 0.92 -0.59 15.45
N VAL A 74 0.65 -1.40 14.44
CA VAL A 74 1.59 -1.61 13.36
C VAL A 74 1.58 -0.27 12.65
N ASP A 75 2.35 0.65 13.21
CA ASP A 75 3.07 1.66 12.50
C ASP A 75 4.03 0.85 11.62
N GLU A 76 3.46 0.22 10.58
CA GLU A 76 4.17 0.08 9.32
C GLU A 76 4.45 1.53 8.96
N GLY A 77 5.58 2.02 9.50
CA GLY A 77 6.01 3.38 9.39
C GLY A 77 5.78 3.74 7.94
N VAL A 78 4.98 4.78 7.73
CA VAL A 78 4.72 5.34 6.41
C VAL A 78 6.07 5.28 5.69
N PRO A 79 6.25 4.45 4.65
CA PRO A 79 7.51 4.46 3.92
C PRO A 79 7.68 5.93 3.57
N GLU A 80 8.77 6.54 4.05
CA GLU A 80 8.99 7.97 3.88
C GLU A 80 8.67 8.26 2.42
N ALA A 81 7.58 9.00 2.19
CA ALA A 81 7.16 9.29 0.84
C ALA A 81 8.41 9.93 0.22
N PRO A 82 8.95 9.37 -0.88
CA PRO A 82 10.14 9.93 -1.48
C PRO A 82 9.87 11.42 -1.69
N GLU A 83 10.86 12.24 -1.35
CA GLU A 83 10.69 13.69 -1.39
C GLU A 83 10.10 14.09 -2.74
N PRO A 84 9.18 15.08 -2.77
CA PRO A 84 8.63 15.55 -4.04
C PRO A 84 9.78 15.94 -4.97
N ILE A 85 9.70 15.51 -6.23
CA ILE A 85 10.72 15.85 -7.22
C ILE A 85 10.90 17.37 -7.28
N SER A 86 12.15 17.81 -7.11
CA SER A 86 12.54 19.20 -7.15
C SER A 86 12.76 19.67 -8.59
N ALA A 87 12.74 21.00 -8.78
CA ALA A 87 13.05 21.60 -10.07
C ALA A 87 14.50 21.34 -10.51
N ASP A 88 15.43 21.26 -9.55
CA ASP A 88 16.84 21.01 -9.81
C ASP A 88 17.07 19.55 -10.26
N GLU A 89 16.38 18.58 -9.65
CA GLU A 89 16.43 17.18 -10.11
C GLU A 89 15.93 17.01 -11.55
N LEU A 90 14.91 17.78 -11.95
CA LEU A 90 14.45 17.81 -13.34
C LEU A 90 15.47 18.42 -14.30
N LEU A 91 16.20 19.43 -13.85
CA LEU A 91 17.27 20.05 -14.64
C LEU A 91 18.46 19.10 -14.79
N ASP A 92 18.83 18.38 -13.73
CA ASP A 92 19.87 17.36 -13.76
C ASP A 92 19.51 16.21 -14.71
N LEU A 93 18.25 15.75 -14.66
CA LEU A 93 17.73 14.76 -15.62
C LEU A 93 17.85 15.28 -17.06
N HIS A 94 17.50 16.54 -17.30
CA HIS A 94 17.61 17.16 -18.62
C HIS A 94 19.05 17.18 -19.13
N LEU A 95 20.00 17.59 -18.29
CA LEU A 95 21.43 17.62 -18.63
C LEU A 95 21.99 16.22 -18.91
N MET A 96 21.54 15.20 -18.16
CA MET A 96 21.92 13.81 -18.41
C MET A 96 21.37 13.32 -19.76
N LEU A 97 20.15 13.70 -20.12
CA LEU A 97 19.53 13.32 -21.39
C LEU A 97 20.16 14.02 -22.60
N ASP A 98 20.65 15.26 -22.44
CA ASP A 98 21.30 16.04 -23.51
C ASP A 98 22.51 15.30 -24.12
N GLY A 99 23.26 14.58 -23.29
CA GLY A 99 24.42 13.78 -23.72
C GLY A 99 24.13 12.32 -24.05
N HIS A 100 22.87 11.86 -24.00
CA HIS A 100 22.54 10.44 -24.14
C HIS A 100 22.18 10.07 -25.57
N GLU A 101 23.01 9.25 -26.21
CA GLU A 101 22.80 8.79 -27.60
C GLU A 101 22.05 7.44 -27.70
N GLY A 102 21.76 6.78 -26.56
CA GLY A 102 21.14 5.46 -26.51
C GLY A 102 19.60 5.48 -26.46
N GLY A 103 18.99 4.30 -26.42
CA GLY A 103 17.53 4.18 -26.29
C GLY A 103 17.01 4.42 -24.86
N PHE A 104 15.72 4.72 -24.72
CA PHE A 104 15.06 4.92 -23.42
C PHE A 104 15.24 3.75 -22.43
N ARG A 105 15.21 2.51 -22.94
CA ARG A 105 15.44 1.30 -22.10
C ARG A 105 16.88 1.15 -21.59
N GLU A 106 17.82 1.86 -22.18
CA GLU A 106 19.21 1.85 -21.74
C GLU A 106 19.44 2.82 -20.57
N LEU A 107 18.75 3.97 -20.58
CA LEU A 107 18.69 4.90 -19.46
C LEU A 107 18.19 4.22 -18.17
N LEU A 108 17.12 3.43 -18.27
CA LEU A 108 16.49 2.76 -17.12
C LEU A 108 17.29 1.58 -16.55
N ARG A 109 18.38 1.15 -17.20
CA ARG A 109 19.22 0.04 -16.72
C ARG A 109 20.39 0.48 -15.83
N ARG A 110 20.65 1.79 -15.74
CA ARG A 110 21.74 2.38 -14.94
C ARG A 110 21.26 3.06 -13.65
N ALA A 111 19.94 3.09 -13.41
CA ALA A 111 19.32 3.66 -12.21
C ALA A 111 19.13 2.59 -11.13
#